data_AF-A0A4Q2Y8C1-F1
#
_entry.id   AF-A0A4Q2Y8C1-F1
#
_cell.length_a   1.000
_cell.length_b   1.000
_cell.length_c   1.000
_cell.angle_alpha   90.00
_cell.angle_beta   90.00
_cell.angle_gamma   90.00
#
_symmetry.space_group_name_H-M   'P 1'
#
loop_
_entity.id
_entity.type
_entity.pdbx_description
1 polymer ?
#
loop_
_entity_poly.entity_id
_entity_poly.type
_entity_poly.pdbx_seq_one_letter_code
_entity_poly.pdbx_strand_id
1 'polypeptide(L)'
;MCRLCRLRRSGKIFCHLPGLGRKGRCEPGKALRRRCLPPAMSDHDDFLHFFRQTEPDLRAFIGSVLRDPHAREDVFQEVSRTLWQKFDEFDLSRSFRAWARGIAGRKMLEARRRNARFPLLFPPETVEVILGAFDE
;
A
#
# COMPACT_ATOMS: atom_id res chain seq x y z
N MET A 1 33.47 0.81 0.76
CA MET A 1 33.29 0.48 -0.67
C MET A 1 32.41 -0.75 -0.80
N CYS A 2 31.32 -0.65 -1.56
CA CYS A 2 30.50 -1.81 -1.92
C CYS A 2 31.24 -2.59 -3.02
N ARG A 3 31.49 -3.90 -2.84
CA ARG A 3 32.35 -4.73 -3.72
C ARG A 3 31.81 -4.95 -5.15
N LEU A 4 30.69 -4.31 -5.52
CA LEU A 4 29.94 -4.59 -6.76
C LEU A 4 29.99 -3.45 -7.81
N CYS A 5 30.66 -2.33 -7.52
CA CYS A 5 30.77 -1.21 -8.47
C CYS A 5 32.08 -1.28 -9.27
N ARG A 6 32.01 -1.51 -10.58
CA ARG A 6 33.14 -1.21 -11.50
C ARG A 6 32.95 0.20 -12.05
N LEU A 7 33.90 1.10 -11.78
CA LEU A 7 34.02 2.37 -12.50
C LEU A 7 34.39 2.08 -13.96
N ARG A 8 33.66 2.67 -14.92
CA ARG A 8 34.18 2.85 -16.29
C ARG A 8 34.75 4.26 -16.44
N ARG A 9 35.74 4.41 -17.35
CA ARG A 9 36.44 5.68 -17.66
C ARG A 9 35.52 6.85 -18.04
N SER A 10 34.25 6.61 -18.39
CA SER A 10 33.27 7.63 -18.74
C SER A 10 32.57 8.30 -17.55
N GLY A 11 33.06 8.11 -16.31
CA GLY A 11 32.47 8.71 -15.09
C GLY A 11 31.12 8.12 -14.65
N LYS A 12 30.64 7.05 -15.32
CA LYS A 12 29.37 6.38 -15.03
C LYS A 12 29.63 5.11 -14.21
N ILE A 13 29.02 5.02 -13.02
CA ILE A 13 29.07 3.83 -12.16
C ILE A 13 27.83 2.97 -12.48
N PHE A 14 28.07 1.70 -12.79
CA PHE A 14 27.01 0.72 -13.01
C PHE A 14 27.17 -0.45 -12.03
N CYS A 15 26.06 -0.82 -11.38
CA CYS A 15 26.00 -2.01 -10.56
C CYS A 15 25.55 -3.20 -11.40
N HIS A 16 26.26 -4.32 -11.28
CA HIS A 16 25.81 -5.61 -11.79
C HIS A 16 25.24 -6.39 -10.60
N LEU A 17 23.90 -6.45 -10.49
CA LEU A 17 23.24 -7.32 -9.53
C LEU A 17 23.07 -8.71 -10.17
N PRO A 18 23.56 -9.80 -9.54
CA PRO A 18 23.22 -11.15 -9.97
C PRO A 18 21.74 -11.42 -9.66
N GLY A 19 20.97 -11.86 -10.67
CA GLY A 19 19.56 -12.26 -10.52
C GLY A 19 18.50 -11.27 -11.02
N LEU A 20 18.86 -10.00 -11.25
CA LEU A 20 18.02 -9.02 -11.95
C LEU A 20 18.71 -8.63 -13.24
N GLY A 21 18.17 -9.06 -14.38
CA GLY A 21 18.72 -8.83 -15.72
C GLY A 21 18.75 -7.37 -16.20
N ARG A 22 18.95 -6.37 -15.32
CA ARG A 22 19.06 -4.96 -15.69
C ARG A 22 20.20 -4.25 -14.95
N LYS A 23 20.93 -3.43 -15.71
CA LYS A 23 22.03 -2.56 -15.23
C LYS A 23 21.43 -1.27 -14.65
N GLY A 24 21.50 -1.09 -13.34
CA GLY A 24 21.12 0.17 -12.69
C GLY A 24 22.23 1.22 -12.81
N ARG A 25 21.88 2.45 -13.17
CA ARG A 25 22.78 3.63 -13.24
C ARG A 25 22.84 4.28 -11.86
N CYS A 26 24.04 4.55 -11.33
CA CYS A 26 24.20 5.28 -10.07
C CYS A 26 24.43 6.77 -10.33
N GLU A 27 23.69 7.64 -9.63
CA GLU A 27 23.91 9.09 -9.66
C GLU A 27 24.77 9.56 -8.47
N PRO A 28 25.71 10.51 -8.69
CA PRO A 28 26.57 11.03 -7.64
C PRO A 28 25.82 12.11 -6.84
N GLY A 29 25.46 11.82 -5.59
CA GLY A 29 24.93 12.84 -4.67
C GLY A 29 24.08 12.31 -3.50
N LYS A 30 23.42 11.16 -3.66
CA LYS A 30 22.59 10.54 -2.60
C LYS A 30 23.29 9.38 -1.88
N ALA A 31 24.58 9.55 -1.59
CA ALA A 31 25.38 8.55 -0.88
C ALA A 31 25.28 8.73 0.65
N LEU A 32 24.07 8.64 1.22
CA LEU A 32 23.94 8.46 2.66
C LEU A 32 23.78 6.96 2.96
N ARG A 33 24.84 6.37 3.52
CA ARG A 33 24.93 5.02 4.10
C ARG A 33 24.69 3.83 3.15
N ARG A 34 25.80 3.36 2.53
CA ARG A 34 26.17 1.95 2.23
C ARG A 34 25.15 0.96 1.63
N ARG A 35 23.97 1.38 1.19
CA ARG A 35 23.05 0.57 0.39
C ARG A 35 22.99 1.19 -0.99
N CYS A 36 23.28 0.42 -2.04
CA CYS A 36 22.83 0.78 -3.38
C CYS A 36 21.30 0.77 -3.32
N LEU A 37 20.69 1.95 -3.23
CA LEU A 37 19.25 2.07 -3.35
C LEU A 37 18.90 1.64 -4.79
N PRO A 38 17.95 0.71 -4.99
CA PRO A 38 17.43 0.45 -6.33
C PRO A 38 16.97 1.78 -6.96
N PRO A 39 17.02 1.92 -8.30
CA PRO A 39 16.53 3.13 -8.95
C PRO A 39 15.13 3.40 -8.40
N ALA A 40 14.87 4.62 -7.94
CA ALA A 40 13.59 5.01 -7.37
C ALA A 40 12.48 4.67 -8.38
N MET A 41 11.87 3.49 -8.20
CA MET A 41 10.51 3.25 -8.61
C MET A 41 9.74 4.29 -7.80
N SER A 42 8.95 5.10 -8.50
CA SER A 42 8.23 6.18 -7.83
C SER A 42 7.39 5.58 -6.70
N ASP A 43 7.16 6.29 -5.59
CA ASP A 43 6.27 5.80 -4.52
C ASP A 43 4.91 5.32 -5.09
N HIS A 44 4.56 5.83 -6.27
CA HIS A 44 3.43 5.43 -7.09
C HIS A 44 3.52 3.98 -7.58
N ASP A 45 4.66 3.53 -8.11
CA ASP A 45 4.85 2.16 -8.61
C ASP A 45 4.80 1.14 -7.47
N ASP A 46 5.39 1.47 -6.32
CA ASP A 46 5.37 0.62 -5.13
C ASP A 46 3.96 0.52 -4.56
N PHE A 47 3.22 1.64 -4.48
CA PHE A 47 1.81 1.61 -4.13
C PHE A 47 1.02 0.70 -5.07
N LEU A 48 1.17 0.86 -6.38
CA LEU A 48 0.43 0.06 -7.36
C LEU A 48 0.76 -1.43 -7.23
N HIS A 49 2.00 -1.77 -6.90
CA HIS A 49 2.39 -3.15 -6.63
C HIS A 49 1.64 -3.74 -5.43
N PHE A 50 1.59 -3.04 -4.29
CA PHE A 50 0.89 -3.51 -3.10
C PHE A 50 -0.63 -3.48 -3.25
N PHE A 51 -1.15 -2.40 -3.85
CA PHE A 51 -2.58 -2.17 -4.03
C PHE A 51 -3.20 -3.23 -4.93
N ARG A 52 -2.59 -3.58 -6.07
CA ARG A 52 -3.12 -4.60 -6.98
C ARG A 52 -3.24 -5.99 -6.33
N GLN A 53 -2.34 -6.32 -5.41
CA GLN A 53 -2.39 -7.59 -4.68
C GLN A 53 -3.45 -7.60 -3.58
N THR A 54 -3.82 -6.42 -3.08
CA THR A 54 -4.72 -6.22 -1.94
C THR A 54 -6.15 -5.92 -2.38
N GLU A 55 -6.35 -5.31 -3.55
CA GLU A 55 -7.64 -4.89 -4.06
C GLU A 55 -8.72 -6.00 -4.00
N PRO A 56 -8.48 -7.24 -4.49
CA PRO A 56 -9.52 -8.27 -4.46
C PRO A 56 -9.97 -8.62 -3.04
N ASP A 57 -9.01 -8.70 -2.12
CA ASP A 57 -9.25 -8.96 -0.70
C ASP A 57 -9.99 -7.80 -0.02
N LEU A 58 -9.59 -6.57 -0.33
CA LEU A 58 -10.24 -5.37 0.17
C LEU A 58 -11.70 -5.26 -0.30
N ARG A 59 -11.97 -5.58 -1.57
CA ARG A 59 -13.33 -5.61 -2.13
C ARG A 59 -14.19 -6.71 -1.50
N ALA A 60 -13.60 -7.88 -1.22
CA ALA A 60 -14.28 -8.96 -0.53
C ALA A 60 -14.62 -8.57 0.92
N PHE A 61 -13.69 -7.94 1.62
CA PHE A 61 -13.88 -7.41 2.97
C PHE A 61 -15.00 -6.37 3.03
N ILE A 62 -14.98 -5.36 2.15
CA ILE A 62 -16.06 -4.36 2.09
C ILE A 62 -17.40 -5.04 1.76
N GLY A 63 -17.39 -6.03 0.85
CA GLY A 63 -18.59 -6.78 0.48
C GLY A 63 -19.15 -7.71 1.56
N SER A 64 -18.35 -8.11 2.54
CA SER A 64 -18.85 -8.90 3.69
C SER A 64 -19.56 -8.03 4.72
N VAL A 65 -19.32 -6.71 4.72
CA VAL A 65 -19.91 -5.73 5.65
C VAL A 65 -21.02 -4.91 5.00
N LEU A 66 -20.97 -4.69 3.68
CA LEU A 66 -21.95 -3.89 2.94
C LEU A 66 -22.67 -4.73 1.89
N ARG A 67 -24.01 -4.67 1.88
CA ARG A 67 -24.83 -5.36 0.87
C ARG A 67 -25.07 -4.52 -0.38
N ASP A 68 -25.18 -3.20 -0.22
CA ASP A 68 -25.51 -2.29 -1.31
C ASP A 68 -24.32 -2.11 -2.28
N PRO A 69 -24.48 -2.42 -3.58
CA PRO A 69 -23.38 -2.35 -4.54
C PRO A 69 -22.81 -0.93 -4.72
N HIS A 70 -23.65 0.10 -4.64
CA HIS A 70 -23.20 1.49 -4.80
C HIS A 70 -22.38 1.93 -3.60
N ALA A 71 -22.88 1.71 -2.38
CA ALA A 71 -22.15 2.00 -1.15
C ALA A 71 -20.82 1.23 -1.06
N ARG A 72 -20.76 -0.02 -1.56
CA ARG A 72 -19.51 -0.78 -1.65
C ARG A 72 -18.47 -0.10 -2.52
N GLU A 73 -18.86 0.35 -3.71
CA GLU A 73 -17.95 1.02 -4.63
C GLU A 73 -17.51 2.38 -4.08
N ASP A 74 -18.44 3.17 -3.54
CA ASP A 74 -18.14 4.47 -2.94
C ASP A 74 -17.11 4.33 -1.80
N VAL A 75 -17.32 3.37 -0.89
CA VAL A 75 -16.37 3.09 0.19
C VAL A 75 -15.04 2.61 -0.38
N PHE A 76 -15.03 1.72 -1.38
CA PHE A 76 -13.79 1.24 -1.98
C PHE A 76 -12.98 2.38 -2.61
N GLN A 77 -13.63 3.31 -3.31
CA GLN A 77 -12.99 4.47 -3.91
C GLN A 77 -12.42 5.42 -2.84
N GLU A 78 -13.18 5.73 -1.79
CA GLU A 78 -12.69 6.54 -0.67
C GLU A 78 -11.49 5.91 0.05
N VAL A 79 -11.53 4.59 0.25
CA VAL A 79 -10.43 3.84 0.85
C VAL A 79 -9.21 3.88 -0.06
N SER A 80 -9.37 3.60 -1.35
CA SER A 80 -8.27 3.63 -2.33
C SER A 80 -7.60 5.00 -2.38
N ARG A 81 -8.38 6.08 -2.36
CA ARG A 81 -7.87 7.45 -2.28
C ARG A 81 -7.12 7.70 -0.97
N THR A 82 -7.64 7.22 0.16
CA THR A 82 -7.00 7.39 1.47
C THR A 82 -5.68 6.62 1.53
N LEU A 83 -5.64 5.40 1.01
CA LEU A 83 -4.44 4.58 0.92
C LEU A 83 -3.36 5.26 0.09
N TRP A 84 -3.75 5.83 -1.05
CA TRP A 84 -2.84 6.61 -1.89
C TRP A 84 -2.24 7.80 -1.16
N GLN A 85 -3.09 8.62 -0.54
CA GLN A 85 -2.66 9.84 0.15
C GLN A 85 -1.76 9.58 1.36
N LYS A 86 -1.91 8.40 1.99
CA LYS A 86 -1.18 8.02 3.19
C LYS A 86 -0.08 7.00 2.92
N PHE A 87 0.22 6.70 1.65
CA PHE A 87 1.20 5.68 1.32
C PHE A 87 2.61 6.06 1.81
N ASP A 88 2.94 7.36 1.79
CA ASP A 88 4.22 7.87 2.30
C ASP A 88 4.40 7.65 3.82
N GLU A 89 3.29 7.49 4.55
CA GLU A 89 3.27 7.18 5.99
C GLU A 89 3.27 5.67 6.27
N PHE A 90 3.14 4.83 5.24
CA PHE A 90 3.02 3.39 5.39
C PHE A 90 4.36 2.75 5.76
N ASP A 91 4.34 1.98 6.84
CA ASP A 91 5.48 1.19 7.31
C ASP A 91 5.55 -0.15 6.57
N LEU A 92 6.56 -0.29 5.70
CA LEU A 92 6.81 -1.50 4.89
C LEU A 92 7.07 -2.77 5.72
N SER A 93 7.30 -2.65 7.03
CA SER A 93 7.42 -3.82 7.91
C SER A 93 6.06 -4.44 8.28
N ARG A 94 4.95 -3.75 8.00
CA ARG A 94 3.59 -4.16 8.34
C ARG A 94 2.85 -4.74 7.14
N SER A 95 1.80 -5.50 7.40
CA SER A 95 0.91 -6.01 6.35
C SER A 95 0.10 -4.88 5.72
N PHE A 96 0.31 -4.63 4.42
CA PHE A 96 -0.49 -3.65 3.66
C PHE A 96 -1.98 -4.02 3.65
N ARG A 97 -2.30 -5.33 3.67
CA ARG A 97 -3.70 -5.81 3.71
C ARG A 97 -4.38 -5.43 5.02
N ALA A 98 -3.74 -5.69 6.16
CA ALA A 98 -4.27 -5.33 7.48
C ALA A 98 -4.48 -3.81 7.58
N TRP A 99 -3.48 -3.03 7.14
CA TRP A 99 -3.58 -1.57 7.09
C TRP A 99 -4.76 -1.08 6.23
N ALA A 100 -4.94 -1.66 5.04
CA ALA A 100 -6.04 -1.32 4.14
C ALA A 100 -7.42 -1.66 4.70
N ARG A 101 -7.58 -2.84 5.31
CA ARG A 101 -8.83 -3.23 5.99
C ARG A 101 -9.13 -2.30 7.17
N GLY A 102 -8.11 -1.94 7.95
CA GLY A 102 -8.24 -0.97 9.04
C GLY A 102 -8.72 0.42 8.56
N ILE A 103 -8.28 0.88 7.40
CA ILE A 103 -8.79 2.12 6.79
C ILE A 103 -10.24 1.93 6.32
N ALA A 104 -10.56 0.81 5.67
CA ALA A 104 -11.92 0.51 5.22
C ALA A 104 -12.94 0.45 6.35
N GLY A 105 -12.61 -0.22 7.46
CA GLY A 105 -13.44 -0.26 8.66
C GLY A 105 -13.78 1.12 9.19
N ARG A 106 -12.76 1.96 9.37
CA ARG A 106 -12.94 3.35 9.82
C ARG A 106 -13.83 4.14 8.86
N LYS A 107 -13.67 3.96 7.54
CA LYS A 107 -14.50 4.62 6.53
C LYS A 107 -15.96 4.18 6.56
N MET A 108 -16.23 2.89 6.72
CA MET A 108 -17.60 2.37 6.86
C MET A 108 -18.29 2.89 8.14
N LEU A 109 -17.57 2.90 9.27
CA LEU A 109 -18.08 3.45 10.53
C LEU A 109 -18.29 4.97 10.44
N GLU A 110 -17.40 5.69 9.76
CA GLU A 110 -17.55 7.12 9.47
C GLU A 110 -18.78 7.40 8.61
N ALA A 111 -18.99 6.64 7.53
CA ALA A 111 -20.17 6.75 6.68
C ALA A 111 -21.47 6.47 7.47
N ARG A 112 -21.46 5.48 8.35
CA ARG A 112 -22.58 5.18 9.25
C ARG A 112 -22.88 6.30 10.25
N ARG A 113 -21.84 6.96 10.80
CA ARG A 113 -22.02 8.12 11.70
C ARG A 113 -22.63 9.32 10.97
N ARG A 114 -22.24 9.55 9.71
CA ARG A 114 -22.78 10.64 8.87
C ARG A 114 -24.21 10.34 8.40
N ASN A 115 -24.53 9.07 8.16
CA ASN A 115 -25.83 8.63 7.70
C ASN A 115 -26.30 7.40 8.48
N ALA A 116 -27.23 7.60 9.42
CA ALA A 116 -27.82 6.53 10.21
C ALA A 116 -28.67 5.53 9.39
N ARG A 117 -28.80 5.70 8.07
CA ARG A 117 -29.40 4.71 7.15
C ARG A 117 -28.36 4.00 6.28
N PHE A 118 -27.06 4.23 6.51
CA PHE A 118 -25.99 3.55 5.78
C PHE A 118 -26.10 2.02 5.93
N PRO A 119 -26.00 1.24 4.82
CA PRO A 119 -26.45 -0.15 4.75
C PRO A 119 -25.41 -1.15 5.26
N LEU A 120 -24.98 -1.01 6.52
CA LEU A 120 -24.17 -2.02 7.20
C LEU A 120 -24.98 -3.30 7.42
N LEU A 121 -24.35 -4.45 7.20
CA LEU A 121 -24.90 -5.77 7.50
C LEU A 121 -24.88 -6.08 9.00
N PHE A 122 -23.95 -5.47 9.73
CA PHE A 122 -23.76 -5.70 11.14
C PHE A 122 -23.89 -4.40 11.94
N PRO A 123 -24.24 -4.48 13.24
CA PRO A 123 -24.09 -3.37 14.16
C PRO A 123 -22.65 -2.84 14.17
N PRO A 124 -22.43 -1.54 14.43
CA PRO A 124 -21.11 -0.93 14.45
C PRO A 124 -20.09 -1.67 15.33
N GLU A 125 -20.54 -2.15 16.49
CA GLU A 125 -19.72 -2.88 17.47
C GLU A 125 -19.18 -4.20 16.88
N THR A 126 -19.99 -4.86 16.05
CA THR A 126 -19.56 -6.10 15.36
C THR A 126 -18.55 -5.81 14.26
N VAL A 127 -18.69 -4.69 13.55
CA VAL A 127 -17.70 -4.27 12.53
C VAL A 127 -16.34 -4.02 13.18
N GLU A 128 -16.32 -3.44 14.38
CA GLU A 128 -15.09 -3.23 15.14
C GLU A 128 -14.42 -4.55 15.54
N VAL A 129 -15.20 -5.54 15.98
CA VAL A 129 -14.68 -6.90 16.27
C VAL A 129 -14.12 -7.57 15.02
N ILE A 130 -14.84 -7.49 13.90
CA ILE A 130 -14.39 -8.05 12.62
C ILE A 130 -13.04 -7.41 12.21
N LEU A 131 -12.87 -6.11 12.40
CA LEU A 131 -11.60 -5.43 12.10
C LEU A 131 -10.44 -5.97 12.93
N GLY A 132 -10.63 -6.14 14.24
CA GLY A 132 -9.60 -6.68 15.12
C GLY A 132 -9.17 -8.11 14.76
N ALA A 133 -10.08 -8.92 14.21
CA ALA A 133 -9.76 -10.28 13.75
C ALA A 133 -8.87 -10.31 12.49
N PHE A 134 -8.79 -9.21 11.74
CA PHE A 134 -8.00 -9.11 10.50
C PHE A 134 -6.67 -8.35 10.68
N ASP A 135 -6.32 -7.98 11.91
CA ASP A 135 -5.06 -7.31 12.28
C ASP A 135 -3.88 -8.30 12.53
N GLU A 136 -4.11 -9.62 12.37
CA GLU A 136 -3.09 -10.69 12.36
C GLU A 136 -2.41 -10.87 10.98
#